data_AF-A0A9E6DK78-F1
#
_entry.id   AF-A0A9E6DK78-F1
#
_cell.length_a   1.000
_cell.length_b   1.000
_cell.length_c   1.000
_cell.angle_alpha   90.00
_cell.angle_beta   90.00
_cell.angle_gamma   90.00
#
_symmetry.space_group_name_H-M   'P 1'
#
loop_
_entity.id
_entity.type
_entity.pdbx_description
1 polymer ?
#
loop_
_entity_poly.entity_id
_entity_poly.type
_entity_poly.pdbx_seq_one_letter_code
_entity_poly.pdbx_strand_id
1 'polypeptide(L)'
;MDIYLERRALRLIRASAQEAVEQGDTETLREDILESFTEDQVEEIERLIDSADFFEFLSEVLDEWSGDDVEELIELLMTQLADLGVDIKTTSKDDADEEEEEEEEEDEALDDNSDEDLVPLGDADDI
;
A
#
# COMPACT_ATOMS: atom_id res chain seq x y z
N MET A 1 20.02 14.77 0.21
CA MET A 1 18.95 15.28 1.08
C MET A 1 18.44 14.10 1.87
N ASP A 2 18.07 14.28 3.13
CA ASP A 2 17.60 13.16 3.96
C ASP A 2 16.08 13.28 4.14
N ILE A 3 15.33 12.31 3.63
CA ILE A 3 13.90 12.15 3.94
C ILE A 3 13.80 11.06 5.01
N TYR A 4 13.07 11.37 6.08
CA TYR A 4 12.88 10.44 7.17
C TYR A 4 11.54 9.75 7.00
N LEU A 5 11.56 8.46 6.66
CA LEU A 5 10.36 7.65 6.74
C LEU A 5 10.17 7.16 8.17
N GLU A 6 8.92 7.25 8.63
CA GLU A 6 8.52 6.57 9.85
C GLU A 6 8.58 5.05 9.63
N ARG A 7 8.93 4.29 10.67
CA ARG A 7 8.94 2.82 10.60
C ARG A 7 7.55 2.27 10.25
N ARG A 8 6.48 3.00 10.59
CA ARG A 8 5.10 2.67 10.21
C ARG A 8 4.87 2.77 8.71
N ALA A 9 5.33 3.83 8.06
CA ALA A 9 5.23 4.00 6.61
C ALA A 9 5.90 2.83 5.86
N LEU A 10 7.10 2.42 6.30
CA LEU A 10 7.79 1.26 5.74
C LEU A 10 7.05 -0.07 5.95
N ARG A 11 6.38 -0.25 7.10
CA ARG A 11 5.56 -1.45 7.34
C ARG A 11 4.32 -1.46 6.45
N LEU A 12 3.66 -0.31 6.27
CA LEU A 12 2.48 -0.19 5.40
C LEU A 12 2.85 -0.48 3.94
N ILE A 13 3.94 0.09 3.44
CA ILE A 13 4.46 -0.22 2.11
C ILE A 13 4.72 -1.73 1.97
N ARG A 14 5.31 -2.38 2.98
CA ARG A 14 5.58 -3.82 2.94
C ARG A 14 4.31 -4.66 2.90
N ALA A 15 3.32 -4.35 3.73
CA ALA A 15 2.05 -5.07 3.75
C ALA A 15 1.33 -4.94 2.40
N SER A 16 1.20 -3.71 1.91
CA SER A 16 0.60 -3.43 0.61
C SER A 16 1.36 -4.10 -0.55
N ALA A 17 2.70 -4.10 -0.50
CA ALA A 17 3.50 -4.78 -1.51
C ALA A 17 3.29 -6.29 -1.49
N GLN A 18 3.14 -6.88 -0.30
CA GLN A 18 2.87 -8.31 -0.17
C GLN A 18 1.49 -8.66 -0.74
N GLU A 19 0.47 -7.84 -0.48
CA GLU A 19 -0.85 -7.97 -1.10
C GLU A 19 -0.78 -7.83 -2.62
N ALA A 20 0.01 -6.88 -3.13
CA ALA A 20 0.21 -6.69 -4.56
C ALA A 20 0.91 -7.89 -5.23
N VAL A 21 1.85 -8.54 -4.55
CA VAL A 21 2.47 -9.80 -5.04
C VAL A 21 1.40 -10.91 -5.15
N GLU A 22 0.50 -11.00 -4.17
CA GLU A 22 -0.52 -12.05 -4.13
C GLU A 22 -1.67 -11.82 -5.11
N GLN A 23 -2.12 -10.56 -5.24
CA GLN A 23 -3.29 -10.15 -6.00
C GLN A 23 -2.93 -9.67 -7.42
N GLY A 24 -1.67 -9.31 -7.65
CA GLY A 24 -1.19 -8.69 -8.89
C GLY A 24 -1.68 -7.25 -9.07
N ASP A 25 -2.07 -6.58 -7.99
CA ASP A 25 -2.59 -5.21 -8.03
C ASP A 25 -1.54 -4.19 -7.62
N THR A 26 -0.84 -3.65 -8.62
CA THR A 26 0.14 -2.58 -8.42
C THR A 26 -0.49 -1.18 -8.38
N GLU A 27 -1.78 -1.04 -8.74
CA GLU A 27 -2.45 0.26 -8.74
C GLU A 27 -2.73 0.70 -7.30
N THR A 28 -3.28 -0.21 -6.48
CA THR A 28 -3.47 0.02 -5.04
C THR A 28 -2.15 0.24 -4.33
N LEU A 29 -1.14 -0.59 -4.62
CA LEU A 29 0.21 -0.44 -4.05
C LEU A 29 0.81 0.95 -4.30
N ARG A 30 0.64 1.48 -5.51
CA ARG A 30 1.13 2.82 -5.85
C ARG A 30 0.48 3.89 -4.99
N GLU A 31 -0.82 3.79 -4.77
CA GLU A 31 -1.59 4.73 -3.93
C GLU A 31 -1.13 4.62 -2.47
N ASP A 32 -0.98 3.40 -1.95
CA ASP A 32 -0.51 3.17 -0.58
C ASP A 32 0.92 3.68 -0.36
N ILE A 33 1.82 3.48 -1.33
CA ILE A 33 3.17 4.06 -1.27
C ILE A 33 3.06 5.58 -1.25
N LEU A 34 2.29 6.20 -2.14
CA LEU A 34 2.13 7.65 -2.18
C LEU A 34 1.63 8.21 -0.84
N GLU A 35 0.61 7.59 -0.26
CA GLU A 35 0.00 8.00 1.01
C GLU A 35 0.93 7.80 2.22
N SER A 36 1.94 6.94 2.10
CA SER A 36 2.95 6.74 3.15
C SER A 36 3.93 7.92 3.28
N PHE A 37 4.00 8.80 2.28
CA PHE A 37 4.79 10.03 2.30
C PHE A 37 3.90 11.22 2.64
N THR A 38 4.44 12.18 3.41
CA THR A 38 3.72 13.43 3.67
C THR A 38 3.72 14.33 2.43
N GLU A 39 2.71 15.19 2.27
CA GLU A 39 2.65 16.18 1.17
C GLU A 39 3.97 16.98 1.01
N ASP A 40 4.58 17.44 2.11
CA ASP A 40 5.87 18.15 2.08
C ASP A 40 7.03 17.30 1.51
N GLN A 41 7.01 16.00 1.76
CA GLN A 41 8.03 15.06 1.24
C GLN A 41 7.80 14.80 -0.25
N VAL A 42 6.54 14.65 -0.65
CA VAL A 42 6.15 14.49 -2.06
C VAL A 42 6.55 15.72 -2.87
N GLU A 43 6.17 16.93 -2.43
CA GLU A 43 6.53 18.18 -3.13
C GLU A 43 8.04 18.34 -3.31
N GLU A 44 8.83 17.95 -2.31
CA GLU A 44 10.28 18.07 -2.38
C GLU A 44 10.90 17.00 -3.30
N ILE A 45 10.35 15.78 -3.35
CA ILE A 45 10.73 14.75 -4.32
C ILE A 45 10.40 15.22 -5.74
N GLU A 46 9.19 15.74 -5.98
CA GLU A 46 8.78 16.26 -7.29
C GLU A 46 9.68 17.41 -7.77
N ARG A 47 10.09 18.27 -6.85
CA ARG A 47 11.05 19.34 -7.14
C ARG A 47 12.42 18.83 -7.59
N LEU A 48 12.81 17.64 -7.16
CA LEU A 48 14.07 17.01 -7.58
C LEU A 48 13.93 16.27 -8.92
N ILE A 49 12.77 15.67 -9.18
CA ILE A 49 12.50 14.95 -10.41
C ILE A 49 12.41 15.93 -11.60
N ASP A 50 11.94 17.17 -11.39
CA ASP A 50 11.88 18.32 -12.33
C ASP A 50 11.09 18.07 -13.64
N SER A 51 10.87 16.81 -14.04
CA SER A 51 10.20 16.39 -15.28
C SER A 51 8.95 15.53 -15.11
N ALA A 52 8.72 14.95 -13.94
CA ALA A 52 7.62 14.03 -13.65
C ALA A 52 7.09 14.26 -12.21
N ASP A 53 5.82 13.96 -11.99
CA ASP A 53 5.23 13.96 -10.64
C ASP A 53 5.61 12.67 -9.89
N PHE A 54 5.42 12.66 -8.57
CA PHE A 54 5.84 11.51 -7.76
C PHE A 54 5.03 10.24 -8.11
N PHE A 55 3.81 10.41 -8.61
CA PHE A 55 2.96 9.31 -9.07
C PHE A 55 3.49 8.64 -10.34
N GLU A 56 3.94 9.43 -11.33
CA GLU A 56 4.60 8.93 -12.54
C GLU A 56 5.91 8.23 -12.19
N PHE A 57 6.70 8.79 -11.28
CA PHE A 57 7.90 8.13 -10.75
C PHE A 57 7.59 6.76 -10.11
N LEU A 58 6.59 6.69 -9.24
CA LEU A 58 6.18 5.40 -8.64
C LEU A 58 5.67 4.41 -9.68
N SER A 59 5.01 4.90 -10.73
CA SER A 59 4.57 4.04 -11.84
C SER A 59 5.77 3.47 -12.61
N GLU A 60 6.82 4.26 -12.84
CA GLU A 60 8.07 3.79 -13.45
C GLU A 60 8.79 2.75 -12.56
N VAL A 61 8.84 2.96 -11.24
CA VAL A 61 9.37 1.98 -10.28
C VAL A 61 8.59 0.67 -10.38
N LEU A 62 7.26 0.73 -10.35
CA LEU A 62 6.41 -0.45 -10.34
C LEU A 62 6.42 -1.20 -11.68
N ASP A 63 6.59 -0.50 -12.80
CA ASP A 63 6.78 -1.12 -14.12
C ASP A 63 8.14 -1.85 -14.23
N GLU A 64 9.15 -1.43 -13.48
CA GLU A 64 10.46 -2.10 -13.41
C GLU A 64 10.47 -3.26 -12.39
N TRP A 65 9.63 -3.20 -11.36
CA TRP A 65 9.50 -4.27 -10.37
C TRP A 65 8.93 -5.55 -10.98
N SER A 66 9.50 -6.69 -10.61
CA SER A 66 9.06 -8.01 -11.08
C SER A 66 7.66 -8.40 -10.59
N GLY A 67 7.24 -7.85 -9.44
CA GLY A 67 6.03 -8.26 -8.74
C GLY A 67 6.18 -9.57 -7.96
N ASP A 68 7.40 -10.09 -7.78
CA ASP A 68 7.65 -11.40 -7.14
C ASP A 68 8.16 -11.28 -5.68
N ASP A 69 8.79 -10.16 -5.32
CA ASP A 69 9.50 -10.01 -4.03
C ASP A 69 9.38 -8.57 -3.49
N VAL A 70 8.96 -8.43 -2.23
CA VAL A 70 8.71 -7.13 -1.57
C VAL A 70 10.02 -6.40 -1.28
N GLU A 71 11.08 -7.11 -0.91
CA GLU A 71 12.39 -6.54 -0.65
C GLU A 71 12.98 -5.97 -1.94
N GLU A 72 12.77 -6.61 -3.09
CA GLU A 72 13.16 -6.07 -4.39
C GLU A 72 12.52 -4.70 -4.66
N LEU A 73 11.21 -4.54 -4.40
CA LEU A 73 10.52 -3.25 -4.56
C LEU A 73 11.13 -2.16 -3.68
N ILE A 74 11.42 -2.48 -2.42
CA ILE A 74 11.99 -1.50 -1.49
C ILE A 74 13.40 -1.12 -1.89
N GLU A 75 14.23 -2.07 -2.30
CA GLU A 75 15.57 -1.80 -2.81
C GLU A 75 15.53 -0.93 -4.07
N LEU A 76 14.58 -1.20 -4.98
CA LEU A 76 14.38 -0.42 -6.20
C LEU A 76 13.97 1.01 -5.90
N LEU A 77 12.97 1.19 -5.03
CA LEU A 77 12.49 2.51 -4.59
C LEU A 77 13.62 3.31 -3.91
N MET A 78 14.38 2.67 -3.01
CA MET A 78 15.52 3.31 -2.34
C MET A 78 16.63 3.69 -3.33
N THR A 79 16.91 2.84 -4.31
CA THR A 79 17.94 3.09 -5.33
C THR A 79 17.56 4.27 -6.22
N GLN A 80 16.34 4.28 -6.75
CA GLN A 80 15.89 5.35 -7.62
C GLN A 80 15.78 6.69 -6.87
N LEU A 81 15.33 6.69 -5.61
CA LEU A 81 15.35 7.90 -4.77
C LEU A 81 16.78 8.35 -4.44
N ALA A 82 17.71 7.44 -4.18
CA ALA A 82 19.11 7.77 -3.95
C ALA A 82 19.77 8.42 -5.18
N ASP A 83 19.41 7.97 -6.39
CA ASP A 83 19.86 8.58 -7.65
C ASP A 83 19.36 10.02 -7.83
N LEU A 84 18.17 10.33 -7.30
CA LEU A 84 17.61 11.69 -7.19
C LEU A 84 18.26 12.51 -6.06
N GLY A 85 19.16 11.91 -5.28
CA GLY A 85 19.81 12.54 -4.13
C GLY A 85 18.95 12.56 -2.87
N VAL A 86 17.93 11.71 -2.81
CA VAL A 86 17.06 11.48 -1.64
C VAL A 86 17.52 10.22 -0.89
N ASP A 87 18.05 10.40 0.31
CA ASP A 87 18.41 9.31 1.21
C ASP A 87 17.22 9.02 2.14
N ILE A 88 16.59 7.85 1.99
CA ILE A 88 15.56 7.41 2.93
C ILE A 88 16.23 6.91 4.20
N LYS A 89 15.99 7.62 5.30
CA LYS A 89 16.40 7.18 6.64
C LYS A 89 15.19 6.70 7.40
N THR A 90 15.22 5.45 7.85
CA THR A 90 14.25 5.00 8.85
C THR A 90 14.60 5.70 10.16
N THR A 91 13.64 6.39 10.79
CA THR A 91 13.91 6.92 12.13
C THR A 91 13.98 5.74 13.11
N SER A 92 15.18 5.21 13.31
CA SER A 92 15.48 4.35 14.44
C SER A 92 15.40 5.20 15.70
N LYS A 93 14.19 5.38 16.23
CA LYS A 93 14.03 5.51 17.67
C LYS A 93 13.56 4.20 18.30
N ASP A 94 13.78 3.08 17.62
CA ASP A 94 13.57 1.71 18.12
C ASP A 94 14.59 0.75 17.51
N ASP A 95 15.88 0.93 17.81
CA ASP A 95 16.87 -0.16 17.74
C ASP A 95 16.71 -1.17 18.90
N ALA A 96 15.51 -1.28 19.50
CA ALA A 96 15.21 -2.19 20.60
C ALA A 96 13.71 -2.45 20.72
N ASP A 97 13.12 -3.18 19.77
CA ASP A 97 12.06 -4.15 20.06
C ASP A 97 11.89 -5.03 18.82
N GLU A 98 12.61 -6.15 18.86
CA GLU A 98 12.06 -7.43 18.40
C GLU A 98 10.71 -7.63 19.11
N GLU A 99 9.72 -8.21 18.43
CA GLU A 99 8.38 -8.55 18.95
C GLU A 99 7.32 -7.45 18.79
N GLU A 100 6.57 -7.51 17.68
CA GLU A 100 5.10 -7.72 17.69
C GLU A 100 4.63 -7.71 16.23
N GLU A 101 4.65 -8.91 15.62
CA GLU A 101 3.70 -9.27 14.58
C GLU A 101 2.30 -9.25 15.23
N GLU A 102 1.65 -8.09 15.25
CA GLU A 102 0.19 -8.07 15.28
C GLU A 102 -0.26 -8.16 13.82
N GLU A 103 -0.43 -9.40 13.35
CA GLU A 103 -1.36 -9.72 12.28
C GLU A 103 -2.73 -9.22 12.75
N GLU A 104 -3.11 -7.99 12.35
CA GLU A 104 -4.53 -7.63 12.32
C GLU A 104 -5.15 -8.47 11.20
N GLU A 105 -5.57 -9.70 11.52
CA GLU A 105 -6.50 -10.45 10.69
C GLU A 105 -7.71 -9.53 10.45
N GLU A 106 -7.85 -9.03 9.22
CA GLU A 106 -9.09 -8.43 8.76
C GLU A 106 -10.19 -9.48 8.90
N ASP A 107 -11.00 -9.30 9.94
CA ASP A 107 -12.20 -10.07 10.23
C ASP A 107 -13.26 -9.71 9.15
N GLU A 108 -13.04 -10.18 7.92
CA GLU A 108 -14.05 -10.23 6.87
C GLU A 108 -15.14 -11.23 7.30
N ALA A 109 -16.06 -10.75 8.13
CA ALA A 109 -17.35 -11.40 8.35
C ALA A 109 -18.19 -11.33 7.06
N LEU A 110 -17.82 -12.14 6.07
CA LEU A 110 -18.67 -12.54 4.95
C LEU A 110 -19.79 -13.43 5.48
N ASP A 111 -20.83 -12.83 6.06
CA ASP A 111 -22.13 -13.49 6.22
C ASP A 111 -22.87 -13.41 4.88
N ASP A 112 -22.45 -14.25 3.93
CA ASP A 112 -23.22 -14.53 2.73
C ASP A 112 -24.09 -15.78 2.91
N ASN A 113 -25.39 -15.53 2.75
CA ASN A 113 -26.46 -16.42 2.30
C ASN A 113 -27.17 -17.36 3.30
N SER A 114 -28.45 -17.04 3.53
CA SER A 114 -29.53 -17.92 3.04
C SER A 114 -30.85 -17.16 2.84
N ASP A 115 -31.16 -16.90 1.57
CA ASP A 115 -32.49 -16.94 0.93
C ASP A 115 -33.62 -17.59 1.77
N GLU A 116 -34.71 -16.85 2.03
CA GLU A 116 -36.05 -17.41 1.85
C GLU A 116 -37.07 -16.29 1.51
N ASP A 117 -37.26 -16.10 0.21
CA ASP A 117 -38.43 -15.47 -0.39
C ASP A 117 -39.73 -16.08 0.17
N LEU A 118 -40.46 -15.33 1.00
CA LEU A 118 -41.84 -15.67 1.33
C LEU A 118 -42.78 -14.52 0.96
N VAL A 119 -43.15 -14.48 -0.31
CA VAL A 119 -44.29 -13.73 -0.81
C VAL A 119 -45.57 -14.30 -0.18
N PRO A 120 -46.36 -13.54 0.61
CA PRO A 120 -47.71 -13.96 0.91
C PRO A 120 -48.55 -13.82 -0.37
N LEU A 121 -48.69 -14.94 -1.08
CA LEU A 121 -49.75 -15.15 -2.06
C LEU A 121 -51.09 -14.91 -1.36
N GLY A 122 -51.76 -13.83 -1.75
CA GLY A 122 -53.16 -13.64 -1.44
C GLY A 122 -53.97 -14.75 -2.09
N ASP A 123 -54.65 -15.54 -1.27
CA ASP A 123 -55.79 -16.32 -1.74
C ASP A 123 -57.03 -15.43 -1.65
N ALA A 124 -57.69 -15.29 -2.79
CA ALA A 124 -58.91 -14.55 -2.97
C ALA A 124 -60.12 -15.44 -2.66
N ASP A 125 -61.11 -14.83 -2.01
CA ASP A 125 -62.56 -15.03 -2.22
C ASP A 125 -63.28 -16.32 -1.75
N ASP A 126 -64.48 -16.06 -1.20
CA ASP A 126 -65.71 -16.87 -1.21
C ASP A 126 -65.91 -18.02 -0.18
N ILE A 127 -66.72 -17.73 0.86
CA ILE A 127 -68.00 -18.42 1.25
C ILE A 127 -68.67 -17.66 2.42
#